data_AF-M2MPK8-F1
#
_entry.id   AF-M2MPK8-F1
#
_cell.length_a   1.000
_cell.length_b   1.000
_cell.length_c   1.000
_cell.angle_alpha   90.00
_cell.angle_beta   90.00
_cell.angle_gamma   90.00
#
_symmetry.space_group_name_H-M   'P 1'
#
loop_
_entity.id
_entity.type
_entity.pdbx_description
1 polymer ?
#
loop_
_entity_poly.entity_id
_entity_poly.type
_entity_poly.pdbx_seq_one_letter_code
_entity_poly.pdbx_strand_id
1 'polypeptide(L)'
;MDHESLRTASTYLNNLLLARGLLRNSETIDFVKPSKESRAQIINLVHDLILREDRNKEQREHVANTVRALRTEDARKTTEIEKLKEKCEALARDAVQARTAERTAKEECKKVERAMKSLQDQAGKLKASLAQVKTQCANDVRKRDSELARLKTHLQGQQRGNKVGVTAPSITIVGGARAKPAFDASVHDLRDPAYSLKQETTEFLTQLSQSLSDENDSLISLVRGALETLRELLGVSANHAKHPDSAVGSMGSDQGSRQTNGQMLHALPTSYETLAADVESALTELKTILSNPSFVNVEEVEVRDEEIARLREGWERMEARWKDVLLMMESWRRRVDTGDTINLDDLRMGMGL
;
A
#
# COMPACT_ATOMS: atom_id res chain seq x y z
N MET A 1 44.59 72.74 -44.29
CA MET A 1 43.14 72.46 -44.39
C MET A 1 42.48 73.70 -44.93
N ASP A 2 41.86 73.62 -46.10
CA ASP A 2 41.30 74.78 -46.78
C ASP A 2 40.04 75.28 -46.07
N HIS A 3 39.86 76.60 -46.02
CA HIS A 3 38.77 77.25 -45.28
C HIS A 3 37.37 76.88 -45.83
N GLU A 4 37.30 76.51 -47.10
CA GLU A 4 36.09 75.98 -47.77
C GLU A 4 35.78 74.56 -47.32
N SER A 5 36.79 73.70 -47.15
CA SER A 5 36.62 72.33 -46.64
C SER A 5 36.04 72.33 -45.22
N LEU A 6 36.49 73.25 -44.36
CA LEU A 6 35.96 73.41 -43.00
C LEU A 6 34.51 73.92 -42.97
N ARG A 7 34.13 74.83 -43.88
CA ARG A 7 32.75 75.29 -43.99
C ARG A 7 31.81 74.17 -44.44
N THR A 8 32.21 73.39 -45.43
CA THR A 8 31.43 72.23 -45.90
C THR A 8 31.25 71.19 -44.79
N ALA A 9 32.30 70.90 -44.01
CA ALA A 9 32.22 70.01 -42.85
C ALA A 9 31.30 70.56 -41.74
N SER A 10 31.34 71.88 -41.47
CA SER A 10 30.47 72.55 -40.51
C SER A 10 28.99 72.43 -40.91
N THR A 11 28.66 72.63 -42.19
CA THR A 11 27.30 72.44 -42.71
C THR A 11 26.85 70.98 -42.59
N TYR A 12 27.72 70.03 -42.92
CA TYR A 12 27.43 68.61 -42.77
C TYR A 12 27.13 68.22 -41.31
N LEU A 13 27.94 68.70 -40.36
CA LEU A 13 27.74 68.45 -38.93
C LEU A 13 26.42 69.04 -38.44
N ASN A 14 26.09 70.28 -38.81
CA ASN A 14 24.81 70.89 -38.42
C ASN A 14 23.61 70.10 -38.96
N ASN A 15 23.66 69.63 -40.21
CA ASN A 15 22.60 68.78 -40.78
C ASN A 15 22.46 67.46 -40.03
N LEU A 16 23.58 66.84 -39.62
CA LEU A 16 23.57 65.60 -38.85
C LEU A 16 22.99 65.81 -37.44
N LEU A 17 23.38 66.89 -36.76
CA LEU A 17 22.88 67.23 -35.43
C LEU A 17 21.39 67.56 -35.46
N LEU A 18 20.92 68.25 -36.51
CA LEU A 18 19.50 68.52 -36.75
C LEU A 18 18.72 67.20 -36.92
N ALA A 19 19.20 66.31 -37.81
CA ALA A 19 18.55 65.03 -38.08
C ALA A 19 18.49 64.11 -36.85
N ARG A 20 19.42 64.27 -35.89
CA ARG A 20 19.46 63.53 -34.62
C ARG A 20 18.72 64.22 -33.48
N GLY A 21 18.11 65.38 -33.73
CA GLY A 21 17.33 66.17 -32.78
C GLY A 21 18.16 66.84 -31.68
N LEU A 22 19.45 67.08 -31.93
CA LEU A 22 20.39 67.63 -30.95
C LEU A 22 20.53 69.16 -31.01
N LEU A 23 19.97 69.79 -32.05
CA LEU A 23 19.85 71.25 -32.15
C LEU A 23 18.47 71.69 -31.64
N ARG A 24 18.44 72.45 -30.55
CA ARG A 24 17.18 72.85 -29.87
C ARG A 24 16.41 73.96 -30.61
N ASN A 25 17.11 74.85 -31.33
CA ASN A 25 16.53 76.07 -31.91
C ASN A 25 16.70 76.19 -33.44
N SER A 26 17.11 75.12 -34.15
CA SER A 26 17.51 75.17 -35.57
C SER A 26 18.65 76.15 -35.90
N GLU A 27 19.29 76.73 -34.88
CA GLU A 27 20.43 77.64 -35.03
C GLU A 27 21.68 76.83 -35.36
N THR A 28 22.36 77.19 -36.45
CA THR A 28 23.58 76.52 -36.90
C THR A 28 24.75 76.92 -36.02
N ILE A 29 25.50 75.94 -35.54
CA ILE A 29 26.73 76.17 -34.77
C ILE A 29 27.87 76.44 -35.76
N ASP A 30 28.59 77.55 -35.59
CA ASP A 30 29.81 77.83 -36.36
C ASP A 30 31.00 77.06 -35.76
N PHE A 31 31.44 76.01 -36.46
CA PHE A 31 32.58 75.20 -36.08
C PHE A 31 33.92 75.73 -36.65
N VAL A 32 33.90 76.70 -37.56
CA VAL A 32 35.09 77.17 -38.28
C VAL A 32 35.79 78.28 -37.52
N LYS A 33 35.04 79.25 -36.97
CA LYS A 33 35.55 80.29 -36.06
C LYS A 33 34.57 80.50 -34.91
N PRO A 34 34.53 79.57 -33.94
CA PRO A 34 33.49 79.57 -32.94
C PRO A 34 33.59 80.80 -32.03
N SER A 35 32.47 81.52 -31.90
CA SER A 35 32.33 82.63 -30.95
C SER A 35 32.35 82.10 -29.51
N LYS A 36 32.34 82.98 -28.50
CA LYS A 36 32.21 82.55 -27.09
C LYS A 36 30.90 81.77 -26.85
N GLU A 37 29.83 82.15 -27.56
CA GLU A 37 28.52 81.49 -27.50
C GLU A 37 28.53 80.15 -28.23
N SER A 38 29.10 80.08 -29.44
CA SER A 38 29.23 78.81 -30.18
C SER A 38 30.10 77.80 -29.42
N ARG A 39 31.16 78.24 -28.74
CA ARG A 39 31.97 77.34 -27.87
C ARG A 39 31.16 76.77 -26.71
N ALA A 40 30.30 77.56 -26.07
CA ALA A 40 29.43 77.07 -25.00
C ALA A 40 28.36 76.09 -25.53
N GLN A 41 27.79 76.36 -26.71
CA GLN A 41 26.86 75.45 -27.38
C GLN A 41 27.52 74.11 -27.74
N ILE A 42 28.76 74.13 -28.23
CA ILE A 42 29.54 72.92 -28.54
C ILE A 42 29.79 72.10 -27.26
N ILE A 43 30.19 72.76 -26.16
CA ILE A 43 30.44 72.07 -24.88
C ILE A 43 29.15 71.42 -24.35
N ASN A 44 28.03 72.14 -24.36
CA ASN A 44 26.74 71.61 -23.92
C ASN A 44 26.28 70.45 -24.81
N LEU A 45 26.48 70.54 -26.12
CA LEU A 45 26.17 69.48 -27.06
C LEU A 45 26.98 68.21 -26.79
N VAL A 46 28.29 68.36 -26.55
CA VAL A 46 29.16 67.23 -26.22
C VAL A 46 28.75 66.62 -24.87
N HIS A 47 28.41 67.44 -23.88
CA HIS A 47 27.91 66.96 -22.59
C HIS A 47 26.59 66.19 -22.73
N ASP A 48 25.62 66.73 -23.48
CA ASP A 48 24.34 66.07 -23.75
C ASP A 48 24.53 64.75 -24.51
N LEU A 49 25.49 64.70 -25.45
CA LEU A 49 25.85 63.48 -26.18
C LEU A 49 26.44 62.41 -25.26
N ILE A 50 27.37 62.78 -24.39
CA ILE A 50 27.98 61.86 -23.42
C ILE A 50 26.90 61.32 -22.47
N LEU A 51 26.06 62.19 -21.90
CA LEU A 51 24.97 61.76 -21.02
C LEU A 51 23.97 60.84 -21.73
N ARG A 52 23.66 61.10 -23.00
CA ARG A 52 22.78 60.25 -23.80
C ARG A 52 23.42 58.90 -24.09
N GLU A 53 24.71 58.88 -24.40
CA GLU A 53 25.47 57.64 -24.62
C GLU A 53 25.55 56.80 -23.34
N ASP A 54 25.83 57.41 -22.19
CA ASP A 54 25.86 56.75 -20.89
C ASP A 54 24.50 56.13 -20.55
N ARG A 55 23.40 56.90 -20.67
CA ARG A 55 22.03 56.37 -20.47
C ARG A 55 21.69 55.23 -21.43
N ASN A 56 22.05 55.37 -22.70
CA ASN A 56 21.80 54.32 -23.69
C ASN A 56 22.60 53.04 -23.36
N LYS A 57 23.83 53.18 -22.85
CA LYS A 57 24.66 52.06 -22.41
C LYS A 57 24.04 51.36 -21.20
N GLU A 58 23.63 52.11 -20.19
CA GLU A 58 22.92 51.58 -19.01
C GLU A 58 21.62 50.86 -19.39
N GLN A 59 20.81 51.44 -20.29
CA GLN A 59 19.58 50.80 -20.79
C GLN A 59 19.87 49.49 -21.52
N ARG A 60 20.90 49.46 -22.39
CA ARG A 60 21.30 48.24 -23.09
C ARG A 60 21.79 47.17 -22.11
N GLU A 61 22.55 47.56 -21.09
CA GLU A 61 23.02 46.65 -20.05
C GLU A 61 21.85 46.10 -19.21
N HIS A 62 20.92 46.97 -18.80
CA HIS A 62 19.71 46.57 -18.09
C HIS A 62 18.88 45.56 -18.90
N VAL A 63 18.62 45.84 -20.18
CA VAL A 63 17.91 44.92 -21.07
C VAL A 63 18.68 43.60 -21.23
N ALA A 64 19.99 43.65 -21.41
CA ALA A 64 20.81 42.45 -21.51
C ALA A 64 20.74 41.60 -20.24
N ASN A 65 20.73 42.23 -19.06
CA ASN A 65 20.59 41.54 -17.78
C ASN A 65 19.21 40.90 -17.62
N THR A 66 18.13 41.62 -17.97
CA THR A 66 16.77 41.07 -17.96
C THR A 66 16.61 39.91 -18.92
N VAL A 67 17.15 39.99 -20.14
CA VAL A 67 17.11 38.87 -21.11
C VAL A 67 17.88 37.65 -20.59
N ARG A 68 19.04 37.84 -19.94
CA ARG A 68 19.77 36.72 -19.32
C ARG A 68 18.96 36.11 -18.18
N ALA A 69 18.37 36.93 -17.30
CA ALA A 69 17.54 36.46 -16.20
C ALA A 69 16.33 35.65 -16.72
N LEU A 70 15.60 36.20 -17.70
CA LEU A 70 14.47 35.50 -18.32
C LEU A 70 14.88 34.19 -18.98
N ARG A 71 16.02 34.13 -19.68
CA ARG A 71 16.54 32.87 -20.24
C ARG A 71 16.86 31.83 -19.17
N THR A 72 17.45 32.26 -18.05
CA THR A 72 17.73 31.34 -16.94
C THR A 72 16.46 30.84 -16.26
N GLU A 73 15.45 31.70 -16.13
CA GLU A 73 14.15 31.35 -15.56
C GLU A 73 13.38 30.40 -16.50
N ASP A 74 13.38 30.68 -17.80
CA ASP A 74 12.76 29.84 -18.82
C ASP A 74 13.37 28.44 -18.82
N ALA A 75 14.71 28.33 -18.83
CA ALA A 75 15.40 27.06 -18.73
C ALA A 75 15.03 26.30 -17.44
N ARG A 76 14.95 26.97 -16.29
CA ARG A 76 14.50 26.34 -15.02
C ARG A 76 13.07 25.83 -15.15
N LYS A 77 12.13 26.63 -15.65
CA LYS A 77 10.73 26.24 -15.84
C LYS A 77 10.59 25.07 -16.81
N THR A 78 11.37 25.05 -17.91
CA THR A 78 11.39 23.91 -18.84
C THR A 78 11.79 22.61 -18.12
N THR A 79 12.85 22.63 -17.31
CA THR A 79 13.27 21.44 -16.55
C THR A 79 12.25 21.00 -15.51
N GLU A 80 11.53 21.94 -14.89
CA GLU A 80 10.45 21.62 -13.93
C GLU A 80 9.25 21.00 -14.63
N ILE A 81 8.87 21.53 -15.80
CA ILE A 81 7.81 20.97 -16.64
C ILE A 81 8.15 19.54 -17.08
N GLU A 82 9.40 19.27 -17.47
CA GLU A 82 9.85 17.93 -17.84
C GLU A 82 9.74 16.96 -16.66
N LYS A 83 10.22 17.34 -15.48
CA LYS A 83 10.08 16.53 -14.26
C LYS A 83 8.63 16.25 -13.89
N LEU A 84 7.75 17.27 -14.02
CA LEU A 84 6.32 17.10 -13.76
C LEU A 84 5.67 16.17 -14.78
N LYS A 85 6.05 16.25 -16.06
CA LYS A 85 5.57 15.32 -17.09
C LYS A 85 5.98 13.88 -16.80
N GLU A 86 7.26 13.64 -16.49
CA GLU A 86 7.75 12.31 -16.11
C GLU A 86 7.01 11.74 -14.91
N LYS A 87 6.76 12.57 -13.88
CA LYS A 87 5.98 12.18 -12.70
C LYS A 87 4.53 11.86 -13.05
N CYS A 88 3.89 12.66 -13.90
CA CYS A 88 2.52 12.41 -14.36
C CYS A 88 2.43 11.10 -15.17
N GLU A 89 3.40 10.82 -16.04
CA GLU A 89 3.45 9.57 -16.80
C GLU A 89 3.67 8.34 -15.88
N ALA A 90 4.53 8.47 -14.87
CA ALA A 90 4.72 7.42 -13.87
C ALA A 90 3.43 7.14 -13.10
N LEU A 91 2.77 8.18 -12.57
CA LEU A 91 1.50 8.05 -11.87
C LEU A 91 0.39 7.48 -12.76
N ALA A 92 0.37 7.82 -14.06
CA ALA A 92 -0.58 7.23 -15.00
C ALA A 92 -0.34 5.73 -15.20
N ARG A 93 0.91 5.28 -15.27
CA ARG A 93 1.25 3.84 -15.32
C ARG A 93 0.81 3.12 -14.05
N ASP A 94 1.11 3.69 -12.88
CA ASP A 94 0.73 3.11 -11.58
C ASP A 94 -0.79 3.01 -11.44
N ALA A 95 -1.52 4.04 -11.89
CA ALA A 95 -2.99 4.04 -11.89
C ALA A 95 -3.59 2.93 -12.78
N VAL A 96 -3.00 2.68 -13.95
CA VAL A 96 -3.42 1.57 -14.82
C VAL A 96 -3.14 0.23 -14.14
N GLN A 97 -1.95 0.06 -13.55
CA GLN A 97 -1.60 -1.17 -12.84
C GLN A 97 -2.56 -1.42 -11.66
N ALA A 98 -2.85 -0.41 -10.84
CA ALA A 98 -3.79 -0.49 -9.74
C ALA A 98 -5.20 -0.89 -10.22
N ARG A 99 -5.69 -0.29 -11.31
CA ARG A 99 -6.99 -0.65 -11.91
C ARG A 99 -7.03 -2.09 -12.42
N THR A 100 -5.94 -2.59 -13.01
CA THR A 100 -5.87 -3.99 -13.45
C THR A 100 -5.88 -4.95 -12.26
N ALA A 101 -5.13 -4.64 -11.19
CA ALA A 101 -5.11 -5.43 -9.96
C ALA A 101 -6.49 -5.44 -9.27
N GLU A 102 -7.17 -4.29 -9.21
CA GLU A 102 -8.54 -4.18 -8.67
C GLU A 102 -9.51 -5.07 -9.45
N ARG A 103 -9.43 -5.07 -10.78
CA ARG A 103 -10.27 -5.92 -11.63
C ARG A 103 -10.04 -7.40 -11.36
N THR A 104 -8.77 -7.83 -11.28
CA THR A 104 -8.41 -9.22 -10.97
C THR A 104 -8.91 -9.63 -9.58
N ALA A 105 -8.72 -8.77 -8.57
CA ALA A 105 -9.22 -9.03 -7.22
C ALA A 105 -10.74 -9.17 -7.19
N LYS A 106 -11.48 -8.31 -7.91
CA LYS A 106 -12.94 -8.41 -8.05
C LYS A 106 -13.38 -9.71 -8.72
N GLU A 107 -12.65 -10.18 -9.72
CA GLU A 107 -12.94 -11.45 -10.40
C GLU A 107 -12.70 -12.66 -9.47
N GLU A 108 -11.61 -12.65 -8.69
CA GLU A 108 -11.35 -13.69 -7.68
C GLU A 108 -12.36 -13.66 -6.53
N CYS A 109 -12.78 -12.48 -6.04
CA CYS A 109 -13.84 -12.37 -5.04
C CYS A 109 -15.13 -13.05 -5.53
N LYS A 110 -15.56 -12.75 -6.76
CA LYS A 110 -16.76 -13.39 -7.36
C LYS A 110 -16.62 -14.90 -7.48
N LYS A 111 -15.42 -15.41 -7.75
CA LYS A 111 -15.15 -16.85 -7.83
C LYS A 111 -15.25 -17.50 -6.45
N VAL A 112 -14.69 -16.88 -5.41
CA VAL A 112 -14.80 -17.32 -4.02
C VAL A 112 -16.26 -17.29 -3.55
N GLU A 113 -17.01 -16.23 -3.85
CA GLU A 113 -18.45 -16.13 -3.54
C GLU A 113 -19.26 -17.28 -4.16
N ARG A 114 -18.99 -17.62 -5.42
CA ARG A 114 -19.64 -18.76 -6.09
C ARG A 114 -19.28 -20.09 -5.42
N ALA A 115 -18.01 -20.29 -5.06
CA ALA A 115 -17.56 -21.49 -4.37
C ALA A 115 -18.22 -21.61 -2.98
N MET A 116 -18.29 -20.50 -2.24
CA MET A 116 -18.97 -20.44 -0.94
C MET A 116 -20.45 -20.79 -1.06
N LYS A 117 -21.14 -20.24 -2.05
CA LYS A 117 -22.56 -20.58 -2.31
C LYS A 117 -22.73 -22.06 -2.65
N SER A 118 -21.85 -22.63 -3.47
CA SER A 118 -21.87 -24.05 -3.79
C SER A 118 -21.65 -24.93 -2.56
N LEU A 119 -20.72 -24.57 -1.67
CA LEU A 119 -20.47 -25.28 -0.41
C LEU A 119 -21.67 -25.17 0.55
N GLN A 120 -22.32 -24.01 0.62
CA GLN A 120 -23.54 -23.83 1.42
C GLN A 120 -24.68 -24.74 0.91
N ASP A 121 -24.87 -24.83 -0.41
CA ASP A 121 -25.87 -25.71 -1.01
C ASP A 121 -25.57 -27.19 -0.73
N GLN A 122 -24.31 -27.62 -0.80
CA GLN A 122 -23.88 -28.98 -0.44
C GLN A 122 -24.10 -29.25 1.05
N ALA A 123 -23.74 -28.33 1.93
CA ALA A 123 -23.97 -28.43 3.37
C ALA A 123 -25.47 -28.54 3.68
N GLY A 124 -26.32 -27.78 2.98
CA GLY A 124 -27.78 -27.89 3.09
C GLY A 124 -28.31 -29.28 2.70
N LYS A 125 -27.84 -29.83 1.57
CA LYS A 125 -28.19 -31.18 1.12
C LYS A 125 -27.74 -32.26 2.12
N LEU A 126 -26.53 -32.15 2.66
CA LEU A 126 -26.01 -33.09 3.66
C LEU A 126 -26.82 -33.03 4.96
N LYS A 127 -27.19 -31.83 5.43
CA LYS A 127 -28.08 -31.68 6.59
C LYS A 127 -29.44 -32.34 6.37
N ALA A 128 -30.03 -32.16 5.19
CA ALA A 128 -31.30 -32.80 4.84
C ALA A 128 -31.17 -34.34 4.79
N SER A 129 -30.12 -34.85 4.16
CA SER A 129 -29.82 -36.29 4.11
C SER A 129 -29.62 -36.88 5.51
N LEU A 130 -28.86 -36.20 6.38
CA LEU A 130 -28.65 -36.63 7.76
C LEU A 130 -29.98 -36.70 8.54
N ALA A 131 -30.84 -35.70 8.39
CA ALA A 131 -32.17 -35.70 9.01
C ALA A 131 -33.04 -36.88 8.52
N GLN A 132 -32.98 -37.19 7.22
CA GLN A 132 -33.67 -38.34 6.64
C GLN A 132 -33.14 -39.66 7.22
N VAL A 133 -31.81 -39.85 7.27
CA VAL A 133 -31.18 -41.06 7.83
C VAL A 133 -31.52 -41.23 9.31
N LYS A 134 -31.49 -40.14 10.09
CA LYS A 134 -31.88 -40.16 11.52
C LYS A 134 -33.34 -40.60 11.69
N THR A 135 -34.24 -40.08 10.85
CA THR A 135 -35.66 -40.44 10.88
C THR A 135 -35.87 -41.90 10.48
N GLN A 136 -35.17 -42.36 9.44
CA GLN A 136 -35.20 -43.75 8.99
C GLN A 136 -34.72 -44.71 10.09
N CYS A 137 -33.56 -44.42 10.70
CA CYS A 137 -33.02 -45.20 11.80
C CYS A 137 -33.99 -45.26 13.00
N ALA A 138 -34.60 -44.13 13.38
CA ALA A 138 -35.60 -44.10 14.44
C ALA A 138 -36.83 -44.97 14.12
N ASN A 139 -37.28 -45.00 12.86
CA ASN A 139 -38.37 -45.85 12.42
C ASN A 139 -37.99 -47.34 12.44
N ASP A 140 -36.77 -47.69 12.02
CA ASP A 140 -36.31 -49.07 12.03
C ASP A 140 -36.12 -49.60 13.46
N VAL A 141 -35.65 -48.77 14.40
CA VAL A 141 -35.63 -49.09 15.83
C VAL A 141 -37.04 -49.39 16.34
N ARG A 142 -38.02 -48.53 16.06
CA ARG A 142 -39.42 -48.74 16.48
C ARG A 142 -40.02 -50.02 15.89
N LYS A 143 -39.72 -50.34 14.63
CA LYS A 143 -40.16 -51.60 13.99
C LYS A 143 -39.56 -52.81 14.72
N ARG A 144 -38.24 -52.82 14.93
CA ARG A 144 -37.56 -53.89 15.68
C ARG A 144 -38.12 -54.03 17.10
N ASP A 145 -38.38 -52.92 17.79
CA ASP A 145 -38.97 -52.95 19.14
C ASP A 145 -40.38 -53.56 19.12
N SER A 146 -41.19 -53.25 18.09
CA SER A 146 -42.52 -53.84 17.93
C SER A 146 -42.48 -55.34 17.63
N GLU A 147 -41.50 -55.80 16.85
CA GLU A 147 -41.29 -57.22 16.55
C GLU A 147 -40.79 -57.97 17.77
N LEU A 148 -39.81 -57.41 18.50
CA LEU A 148 -39.33 -57.94 19.77
C LEU A 148 -40.47 -58.05 20.80
N ALA A 149 -41.35 -57.06 20.87
CA ALA A 149 -42.52 -57.11 21.73
C ALA A 149 -43.47 -58.27 21.35
N ARG A 150 -43.73 -58.48 20.05
CA ARG A 150 -44.55 -59.61 19.54
C ARG A 150 -43.90 -60.97 19.83
N LEU A 151 -42.59 -61.10 19.64
CA LEU A 151 -41.87 -62.33 19.96
C LEU A 151 -41.92 -62.62 21.47
N LYS A 152 -41.74 -61.58 22.29
CA LYS A 152 -41.82 -61.69 23.75
C LYS A 152 -43.22 -62.14 24.22
N THR A 153 -44.29 -61.58 23.66
CA THR A 153 -45.66 -62.00 24.01
C THR A 153 -45.94 -63.43 23.56
N HIS A 154 -45.46 -63.85 22.39
CA HIS A 154 -45.58 -65.23 21.91
C HIS A 154 -44.88 -66.21 22.86
N LEU A 155 -43.64 -65.90 23.27
CA LEU A 155 -42.84 -66.74 24.17
C LEU A 155 -43.46 -66.84 25.58
N GLN A 156 -43.97 -65.72 26.11
CA GLN A 156 -44.70 -65.69 27.38
C GLN A 156 -46.04 -66.44 27.31
N GLY A 157 -46.73 -66.37 26.16
CA GLY A 157 -47.95 -67.13 25.89
C GLY A 157 -47.70 -68.64 25.89
N GLN A 158 -46.57 -69.09 25.36
CA GLN A 158 -46.13 -70.50 25.45
C GLN A 158 -45.88 -70.97 26.89
N GLN A 159 -45.39 -70.10 27.77
CA GLN A 159 -45.11 -70.46 29.17
C GLN A 159 -46.36 -70.55 30.07
N ARG A 160 -47.45 -69.83 29.80
CA ARG A 160 -48.62 -69.75 30.71
C ARG A 160 -49.75 -70.74 30.47
N GLY A 161 -49.65 -71.62 29.47
CA GLY A 161 -50.53 -72.79 29.40
C GLY A 161 -51.03 -73.11 28.00
N ASN A 162 -50.22 -73.84 27.24
CA ASN A 162 -50.70 -74.92 26.37
C ASN A 162 -49.51 -75.82 26.03
N LYS A 163 -49.24 -76.84 26.86
CA LYS A 163 -48.33 -77.94 26.50
C LYS A 163 -49.06 -78.87 25.54
N VAL A 164 -49.31 -78.45 24.31
CA VAL A 164 -49.67 -79.36 23.22
C VAL A 164 -48.67 -79.17 22.09
N GLY A 165 -47.67 -80.05 22.13
CA GLY A 165 -47.09 -80.66 20.94
C GLY A 165 -46.54 -79.74 19.85
N VAL A 166 -45.60 -78.86 20.17
CA VAL A 166 -44.54 -78.52 19.22
C VAL A 166 -43.23 -78.50 19.99
N THR A 167 -42.50 -79.61 19.90
CA THR A 167 -41.09 -79.71 20.23
C THR A 167 -40.35 -78.53 19.62
N ALA A 168 -39.59 -77.80 20.44
CA ALA A 168 -38.58 -76.88 19.93
C ALA A 168 -37.74 -77.64 18.89
N PRO A 169 -37.44 -77.08 17.71
CA PRO A 169 -36.52 -77.74 16.80
C PRO A 169 -35.15 -77.76 17.48
N SER A 170 -34.83 -78.91 18.07
CA SER A 170 -33.46 -79.28 18.40
C SER A 170 -32.69 -79.31 17.09
N ILE A 171 -31.90 -78.28 16.84
CA ILE A 171 -30.92 -78.29 15.75
C ILE A 171 -29.81 -79.24 16.19
N THR A 172 -29.93 -80.50 15.77
CA THR A 172 -28.81 -81.44 15.77
C THR A 172 -27.94 -81.08 14.57
N ILE A 173 -26.79 -80.44 14.83
CA ILE A 173 -25.78 -80.20 13.80
C ILE A 173 -25.14 -81.54 13.44
N VAL A 174 -25.70 -82.22 12.44
CA VAL A 174 -25.01 -83.28 11.71
C VAL A 174 -24.14 -82.60 10.68
N GLY A 175 -22.83 -82.81 10.77
CA GLY A 175 -21.86 -82.33 9.80
C GLY A 175 -22.13 -82.91 8.42
N GLY A 176 -22.92 -82.20 7.62
CA GLY A 176 -23.19 -82.47 6.22
C GLY A 176 -22.73 -81.27 5.41
N ALA A 177 -21.66 -81.46 4.65
CA ALA A 177 -21.09 -80.46 3.76
C ALA A 177 -22.09 -80.05 2.67
N ARG A 178 -22.77 -78.90 2.82
CA ARG A 178 -23.13 -78.02 1.69
C ARG A 178 -23.72 -76.69 2.13
N ALA A 179 -23.24 -75.64 1.44
CA ALA A 179 -23.74 -74.28 1.35
C ALA A 179 -23.64 -73.39 2.61
N LYS A 180 -22.53 -72.65 2.69
CA LYS A 180 -22.37 -71.47 3.55
C LYS A 180 -23.34 -70.35 3.10
N PRO A 181 -24.18 -69.79 3.99
CA PRO A 181 -24.50 -68.37 3.90
C PRO A 181 -23.32 -67.59 4.48
N ALA A 182 -23.00 -66.46 3.85
CA ALA A 182 -21.92 -65.56 4.27
C ALA A 182 -22.23 -64.97 5.66
N PHE A 183 -21.72 -65.62 6.71
CA PHE A 183 -21.62 -65.05 8.03
C PHE A 183 -20.14 -64.85 8.35
N ASP A 184 -19.76 -63.57 8.33
CA ASP A 184 -18.64 -62.92 9.00
C ASP A 184 -17.36 -63.74 9.25
N ALA A 185 -16.38 -63.54 8.38
CA ALA A 185 -15.02 -64.05 8.52
C ALA A 185 -14.18 -63.12 9.41
N SER A 186 -14.52 -63.01 10.70
CA SER A 186 -13.80 -62.12 11.64
C SER A 186 -13.47 -62.75 13.00
N VAL A 187 -13.66 -64.07 13.17
CA VAL A 187 -13.15 -64.77 14.37
C VAL A 187 -11.96 -65.62 13.96
N HIS A 188 -10.76 -65.03 14.05
CA HIS A 188 -9.50 -65.76 13.92
C HIS A 188 -9.33 -66.77 15.06
N ASP A 189 -8.87 -67.97 14.71
CA ASP A 189 -8.63 -69.06 15.65
C ASP A 189 -7.34 -68.77 16.44
N LEU A 190 -7.42 -68.76 17.78
CA LEU A 190 -6.34 -68.40 18.71
C LEU A 190 -5.11 -69.35 18.70
N ARG A 191 -5.07 -70.29 17.75
CA ARG A 191 -4.04 -71.32 17.57
C ARG A 191 -3.29 -71.23 16.23
N ASP A 192 -3.60 -70.24 15.40
CA ASP A 192 -2.86 -70.02 14.16
C ASP A 192 -1.41 -69.55 14.49
N PRO A 193 -0.34 -70.23 14.03
CA PRO A 193 1.03 -69.75 14.23
C PRO A 193 1.32 -68.39 13.56
N ALA A 194 0.45 -67.92 12.65
CA ALA A 194 0.44 -66.56 12.12
C ALA A 194 -0.35 -65.56 12.98
N TYR A 195 -1.14 -66.01 13.97
CA TYR A 195 -1.88 -65.15 14.90
C TYR A 195 -1.21 -65.23 16.28
N SER A 196 -0.30 -64.29 16.53
CA SER A 196 0.47 -64.20 17.76
C SER A 196 0.17 -62.88 18.45
N LEU A 197 0.00 -62.90 19.77
CA LEU A 197 -0.14 -61.69 20.61
C LEU A 197 0.97 -60.66 20.34
N LYS A 198 2.16 -61.09 19.89
CA LYS A 198 3.24 -60.19 19.47
C LYS A 198 2.88 -59.38 18.22
N GLN A 199 2.12 -59.95 17.29
CA GLN A 199 1.65 -59.26 16.10
C GLN A 199 0.61 -58.21 16.45
N GLU A 200 -0.37 -58.50 17.31
CA GLU A 200 -1.30 -57.48 17.84
C GLU A 200 -0.56 -56.39 18.62
N THR A 201 0.45 -56.74 19.42
CA THR A 201 1.26 -55.74 20.16
C THR A 201 2.06 -54.87 19.20
N THR A 202 2.59 -55.45 18.12
CA THR A 202 3.36 -54.71 17.10
C THR A 202 2.44 -53.83 16.26
N GLU A 203 1.26 -54.33 15.89
CA GLU A 203 0.22 -53.58 15.17
C GLU A 203 -0.31 -52.43 16.01
N PHE A 204 -0.60 -52.67 17.30
CA PHE A 204 -0.99 -51.64 18.26
C PHE A 204 0.11 -50.59 18.47
N LEU A 205 1.37 -51.00 18.64
CA LEU A 205 2.50 -50.07 18.77
C LEU A 205 2.71 -49.25 17.50
N THR A 206 2.54 -49.86 16.33
CA THR A 206 2.66 -49.16 15.04
C THR A 206 1.53 -48.15 14.88
N GLN A 207 0.30 -48.55 15.20
CA GLN A 207 -0.86 -47.66 15.14
C GLN A 207 -0.78 -46.52 16.16
N LEU A 208 -0.27 -46.80 17.38
CA LEU A 208 -0.04 -45.78 18.39
C LEU A 208 1.09 -44.83 17.99
N SER A 209 2.20 -45.36 17.46
CA SER A 209 3.30 -44.56 16.94
C SER A 209 2.84 -43.68 15.78
N GLN A 210 1.99 -44.19 14.91
CA GLN A 210 1.43 -43.45 13.79
C GLN A 210 0.47 -42.37 14.28
N SER A 211 -0.44 -42.70 15.20
CA SER A 211 -1.36 -41.73 15.81
C SER A 211 -0.62 -40.60 16.52
N LEU A 212 0.43 -40.91 17.29
CA LEU A 212 1.26 -39.91 17.96
C LEU A 212 2.06 -39.05 16.97
N SER A 213 2.49 -39.63 15.85
CA SER A 213 3.19 -38.88 14.79
C SER A 213 2.23 -37.94 14.07
N ASP A 214 1.03 -38.42 13.71
CA ASP A 214 0.00 -37.62 13.04
C ASP A 214 -0.49 -36.47 13.94
N GLU A 215 -0.64 -36.73 15.25
CA GLU A 215 -1.00 -35.71 16.24
C GLU A 215 0.12 -34.68 16.43
N ASN A 216 1.39 -35.12 16.50
CA ASN A 216 2.53 -34.21 16.55
C ASN A 216 2.65 -33.35 15.28
N ASP A 217 2.44 -33.91 14.09
CA ASP A 217 2.44 -33.15 12.83
C ASP A 217 1.30 -32.12 12.79
N SER A 218 0.12 -32.50 13.30
CA SER A 218 -1.02 -31.60 13.44
C SER A 218 -0.74 -30.44 14.41
N LEU A 219 -0.09 -30.72 15.55
CA LEU A 219 0.32 -29.70 16.52
C LEU A 219 1.39 -28.78 15.94
N ILE A 220 2.39 -29.32 15.25
CA ILE A 220 3.44 -28.53 14.57
C ILE A 220 2.79 -27.59 13.54
N SER A 221 1.84 -28.09 12.76
CA SER A 221 1.10 -27.29 11.78
C SER A 221 0.31 -26.16 12.44
N LEU A 222 -0.38 -26.45 13.54
CA LEU A 222 -1.15 -25.44 14.28
C LEU A 222 -0.25 -24.35 14.87
N VAL A 223 0.85 -24.73 15.50
CA VAL A 223 1.82 -23.77 16.08
C VAL A 223 2.47 -22.93 14.98
N ARG A 224 2.76 -23.51 13.82
CA ARG A 224 3.26 -22.77 12.66
C ARG A 224 2.24 -21.76 12.14
N GLY A 225 0.97 -22.13 12.04
CA GLY A 225 -0.11 -21.20 11.67
C GLY A 225 -0.28 -20.06 12.68
N ALA A 226 -0.19 -20.37 13.98
CA ALA A 226 -0.21 -19.36 15.04
C ALA A 226 1.00 -18.40 14.97
N LEU A 227 2.18 -18.92 14.64
CA LEU A 227 3.37 -18.09 14.42
C LEU A 227 3.24 -17.18 13.19
N GLU A 228 2.70 -17.70 12.09
CA GLU A 228 2.49 -16.92 10.87
C GLU A 228 1.52 -15.77 11.11
N THR A 229 0.37 -16.05 11.74
CA THR A 229 -0.59 -14.99 12.14
C THR A 229 0.02 -13.98 13.14
N LEU A 230 0.85 -14.42 14.09
CA LEU A 230 1.56 -13.50 14.99
C LEU A 230 2.55 -12.61 14.22
N ARG A 231 3.30 -13.17 13.26
CA ARG A 231 4.24 -12.43 12.40
C ARG A 231 3.51 -11.43 11.51
N GLU A 232 2.35 -11.81 10.97
CA GLU A 232 1.47 -10.92 10.21
C GLU A 232 0.98 -9.74 11.07
N LEU A 233 0.54 -10.02 12.31
CA LEU A 233 0.09 -8.99 13.25
C LEU A 233 1.24 -8.04 13.68
N LEU A 234 2.45 -8.57 13.81
CA LEU A 234 3.66 -7.81 14.14
C LEU A 234 4.21 -7.02 12.93
N GLY A 235 3.69 -7.24 11.72
CA GLY A 235 4.19 -6.60 10.50
C GLY A 235 5.60 -7.07 10.08
N VAL A 236 6.10 -8.16 10.69
CA VAL A 236 7.40 -8.75 10.37
C VAL A 236 7.20 -9.70 9.19
N SER A 237 7.06 -9.13 7.99
CA SER A 237 7.05 -9.92 6.75
C SER A 237 8.36 -10.71 6.61
N ALA A 238 8.27 -11.93 6.06
CA ALA A 238 9.30 -12.96 5.92
C ALA A 238 10.59 -12.57 5.15
N ASN A 239 10.90 -11.28 5.02
CA ASN A 239 12.06 -10.75 4.32
C ASN A 239 13.27 -10.47 5.25
N HIS A 240 13.23 -10.89 6.51
CA HIS A 240 14.33 -10.69 7.48
C HIS A 240 14.91 -11.98 8.06
N ALA A 241 14.79 -13.11 7.36
CA ALA A 241 15.70 -14.23 7.57
C ALA A 241 17.06 -13.93 6.91
N LYS A 242 17.81 -12.96 7.46
CA LYS A 242 19.26 -12.93 7.29
C LYS A 242 19.79 -14.20 7.94
N HIS A 243 20.15 -15.15 7.09
CA HIS A 243 20.93 -16.32 7.45
C HIS A 243 22.12 -15.87 8.31
N PRO A 244 22.32 -16.42 9.53
CA PRO A 244 23.52 -16.16 10.27
C PRO A 244 24.68 -16.81 9.53
N ASP A 245 25.63 -15.96 9.15
CA ASP A 245 27.07 -16.19 9.16
C ASP A 245 27.52 -17.65 8.96
N SER A 246 27.78 -18.02 7.71
CA SER A 246 28.74 -19.09 7.39
C SER A 246 29.96 -18.44 6.75
N ALA A 247 30.79 -17.84 7.59
CA ALA A 247 32.13 -17.42 7.27
C ALA A 247 33.05 -18.66 7.17
N VAL A 248 33.19 -19.25 5.98
CA VAL A 248 34.43 -19.92 5.54
C VAL A 248 34.50 -19.82 4.02
N GLY A 249 35.55 -19.15 3.52
CA GLY A 249 35.63 -18.67 2.15
C GLY A 249 35.81 -19.72 1.06
N SER A 250 35.47 -19.31 -0.16
CA SER A 250 36.22 -19.68 -1.36
C SER A 250 35.93 -18.68 -2.47
N MET A 251 36.99 -18.09 -2.99
CA MET A 251 36.99 -17.26 -4.19
C MET A 251 36.62 -18.10 -5.42
N GLY A 252 35.98 -17.51 -6.43
CA GLY A 252 36.02 -18.05 -7.79
C GLY A 252 34.79 -17.81 -8.67
N SER A 253 35.02 -17.10 -9.77
CA SER A 253 34.37 -17.19 -11.09
C SER A 253 32.88 -16.80 -11.27
N ASP A 254 32.74 -15.60 -11.82
CA ASP A 254 31.94 -15.21 -12.99
C ASP A 254 31.41 -16.36 -13.89
N GLN A 255 30.07 -16.51 -13.97
CA GLN A 255 29.25 -16.73 -15.19
C GLN A 255 27.86 -17.28 -14.85
N GLY A 256 26.85 -16.73 -15.54
CA GLY A 256 25.67 -17.51 -15.94
C GLY A 256 24.37 -17.15 -15.23
N SER A 257 23.61 -16.25 -15.86
CA SER A 257 22.18 -16.21 -15.65
C SER A 257 21.56 -17.56 -16.00
N ARG A 258 20.98 -18.22 -15.01
CA ARG A 258 20.04 -19.32 -15.21
C ARG A 258 18.87 -19.11 -14.27
N GLN A 259 17.81 -18.53 -14.83
CA GLN A 259 16.46 -18.70 -14.29
C GLN A 259 16.20 -20.20 -14.15
N THR A 260 16.16 -20.67 -12.92
CA THR A 260 15.54 -21.94 -12.57
C THR A 260 14.48 -21.62 -11.54
N ASN A 261 13.22 -21.86 -11.92
CA ASN A 261 12.09 -22.03 -11.03
C ASN A 261 12.47 -23.04 -9.94
N GLY A 262 12.99 -22.52 -8.83
CA GLY A 262 13.16 -23.23 -7.59
C GLY A 262 12.16 -22.61 -6.64
N GLN A 263 10.95 -23.17 -6.64
CA GLN A 263 10.07 -23.16 -5.48
C GLN A 263 10.95 -23.62 -4.31
N MET A 264 11.53 -22.67 -3.59
CA MET A 264 12.29 -22.93 -2.38
C MET A 264 11.28 -23.48 -1.38
N LEU A 265 11.10 -24.79 -1.41
CA LEU A 265 10.79 -25.56 -0.22
C LEU A 265 11.91 -25.20 0.76
N HIS A 266 11.69 -24.12 1.52
CA HIS A 266 12.42 -23.90 2.75
C HIS A 266 12.42 -25.26 3.44
N ALA A 267 13.58 -25.84 3.66
CA ALA A 267 13.70 -26.93 4.61
C ALA A 267 13.36 -26.30 5.97
N LEU A 268 12.06 -26.30 6.30
CA LEU A 268 11.56 -25.65 7.50
C LEU A 268 12.15 -26.39 8.72
N PRO A 269 12.52 -25.67 9.80
CA PRO A 269 13.08 -26.29 10.98
C PRO A 269 12.12 -27.35 11.52
N THR A 270 12.54 -28.61 11.51
CA THR A 270 11.78 -29.74 12.07
C THR A 270 12.09 -29.96 13.56
N SER A 271 12.97 -29.13 14.15
CA SER A 271 13.31 -29.26 15.56
C SER A 271 12.36 -28.48 16.45
N TYR A 272 11.86 -29.13 17.50
CA TYR A 272 11.03 -28.51 18.54
C TYR A 272 11.67 -27.25 19.12
N GLU A 273 12.99 -27.26 19.33
CA GLU A 273 13.76 -26.17 19.90
C GLU A 273 13.70 -24.89 19.05
N THR A 274 13.82 -25.01 17.73
CA THR A 274 13.70 -23.86 16.82
C THR A 274 12.29 -23.28 16.80
N LEU A 275 11.26 -24.13 16.90
CA LEU A 275 9.87 -23.67 16.91
C LEU A 275 9.54 -22.96 18.23
N ALA A 276 10.03 -23.48 19.36
CA ALA A 276 9.86 -22.88 20.67
C ALA A 276 10.54 -21.51 20.75
N ALA A 277 11.79 -21.40 20.26
CA ALA A 277 12.52 -20.13 20.23
C ALA A 277 11.81 -19.08 19.35
N ASP A 278 11.27 -19.46 18.20
CA ASP A 278 10.50 -18.58 17.32
C ASP A 278 9.23 -18.05 18.00
N VAL A 279 8.49 -18.93 18.71
CA VAL A 279 7.29 -18.54 19.48
C VAL A 279 7.65 -17.57 20.59
N GLU A 280 8.70 -17.87 21.35
CA GLU A 280 9.15 -17.03 22.45
C GLU A 280 9.59 -15.65 21.94
N SER A 281 10.33 -15.58 20.82
CA SER A 281 10.73 -14.30 20.21
C SER A 281 9.52 -13.47 19.79
N ALA A 282 8.57 -14.06 19.05
CA ALA A 282 7.39 -13.35 18.58
C ALA A 282 6.53 -12.82 19.75
N LEU A 283 6.36 -13.61 20.81
CA LEU A 283 5.64 -13.17 22.01
C LEU A 283 6.37 -12.06 22.77
N THR A 284 7.71 -12.10 22.79
CA THR A 284 8.52 -11.07 23.45
C THR A 284 8.46 -9.74 22.68
N GLU A 285 8.48 -9.79 21.36
CA GLU A 285 8.26 -8.63 20.48
C GLU A 285 6.86 -8.04 20.67
N LEU A 286 5.82 -8.89 20.67
CA LEU A 286 4.44 -8.46 20.91
C LEU A 286 4.28 -7.80 22.28
N LYS A 287 4.89 -8.37 23.33
CA LYS A 287 4.90 -7.80 24.67
C LYS A 287 5.59 -6.43 24.68
N THR A 288 6.68 -6.28 23.93
CA THR A 288 7.41 -5.01 23.84
C THR A 288 6.58 -3.94 23.14
N ILE A 289 5.87 -4.29 22.06
CA ILE A 289 4.99 -3.37 21.33
C ILE A 289 3.78 -2.97 22.18
N LEU A 290 3.14 -3.93 22.85
CA LEU A 290 2.01 -3.66 23.75
C LEU A 290 2.41 -2.90 25.02
N SER A 291 3.66 -3.00 25.44
CA SER A 291 4.20 -2.24 26.58
C SER A 291 4.78 -0.89 26.18
N ASN A 292 4.81 -0.58 24.87
CA ASN A 292 5.30 0.71 24.39
C ASN A 292 4.23 1.79 24.66
N PRO A 293 4.56 2.88 25.38
CA PRO A 293 3.61 3.97 25.66
C PRO A 293 3.05 4.67 24.42
N SER A 294 3.57 4.38 23.22
CA SER A 294 3.02 4.85 21.95
C SER A 294 1.85 4.02 21.40
N PHE A 295 1.48 2.90 22.03
CA PHE A 295 0.34 2.09 21.62
C PHE A 295 -0.96 2.74 22.11
N VAL A 296 -1.48 3.63 21.27
CA VAL A 296 -2.68 4.42 21.52
C VAL A 296 -3.85 3.75 20.81
N ASN A 297 -5.03 3.72 21.43
CA ASN A 297 -6.22 3.16 20.78
C ASN A 297 -6.59 4.01 19.53
N VAL A 298 -7.20 3.38 18.53
CA VAL A 298 -7.54 4.06 17.26
C VAL A 298 -8.44 5.28 17.51
N GLU A 299 -9.33 5.20 18.50
CA GLU A 299 -10.24 6.29 18.89
C GLU A 299 -9.50 7.54 19.38
N GLU A 300 -8.45 7.40 20.19
CA GLU A 300 -7.65 8.54 20.65
C GLU A 300 -6.74 9.10 19.55
N VAL A 301 -6.38 8.28 18.54
CA VAL A 301 -5.72 8.78 17.32
C VAL A 301 -6.69 9.63 16.49
N GLU A 302 -7.93 9.17 16.30
CA GLU A 302 -8.97 9.94 15.59
C GLU A 302 -9.25 11.28 16.27
N VAL A 303 -9.39 11.30 17.61
CA VAL A 303 -9.57 12.54 18.38
C VAL A 303 -8.38 13.48 18.23
N ARG A 304 -7.14 12.95 18.21
CA ARG A 304 -5.94 13.77 17.97
C ARG A 304 -5.89 14.32 16.56
N ASP A 305 -6.27 13.55 15.56
CA ASP A 305 -6.31 14.00 14.16
C ASP A 305 -7.36 15.09 13.95
N GLU A 306 -8.53 14.98 14.59
CA GLU A 306 -9.55 16.03 14.61
C GLU A 306 -9.05 17.31 15.26
N GLU A 307 -8.34 17.21 16.39
CA GLU A 307 -7.76 18.38 17.06
C GLU A 307 -6.65 19.02 16.22
N ILE A 308 -5.79 18.22 15.59
CA ILE A 308 -4.77 18.71 14.66
C ILE A 308 -5.42 19.43 13.48
N ALA A 309 -6.50 18.88 12.91
CA ALA A 309 -7.24 19.52 11.82
C ALA A 309 -7.84 20.86 12.27
N ARG A 310 -8.46 20.91 13.46
CA ARG A 310 -9.03 22.15 14.02
C ARG A 310 -7.95 23.20 14.28
N LEU A 311 -6.79 22.80 14.81
CA LEU A 311 -5.66 23.69 15.05
C LEU A 311 -5.07 24.23 13.75
N ARG A 312 -4.96 23.39 12.70
CA ARG A 312 -4.54 23.83 11.36
C ARG A 312 -5.50 24.85 10.77
N GLU A 313 -6.79 24.61 10.84
CA GLU A 313 -7.80 25.56 10.37
C GLU A 313 -7.78 26.87 11.19
N GLY A 314 -7.53 26.78 12.50
CA GLY A 314 -7.32 27.95 13.36
C GLY A 314 -6.10 28.77 12.95
N TRP A 315 -5.00 28.08 12.63
CA TRP A 315 -3.75 28.68 12.16
C TRP A 315 -3.93 29.36 10.80
N GLU A 316 -4.58 28.71 9.84
CA GLU A 316 -4.85 29.28 8.51
C GLU A 316 -5.70 30.57 8.61
N ARG A 317 -6.73 30.58 9.47
CA ARG A 317 -7.51 31.80 9.73
C ARG A 317 -6.67 32.91 10.35
N MET A 318 -5.75 32.56 11.25
CA MET A 318 -4.85 33.54 11.86
C MET A 318 -3.85 34.10 10.83
N GLU A 319 -3.32 33.24 9.95
CA GLU A 319 -2.45 33.63 8.86
C GLU A 319 -3.16 34.53 7.84
N ALA A 320 -4.42 34.23 7.50
CA ALA A 320 -5.23 35.07 6.62
C ALA A 320 -5.44 36.47 7.23
N ARG A 321 -5.88 36.55 8.50
CA ARG A 321 -6.02 37.84 9.20
C ARG A 321 -4.70 38.59 9.29
N TRP A 322 -3.58 37.89 9.49
CA TRP A 322 -2.27 38.51 9.52
C TRP A 322 -1.88 39.12 8.16
N LYS A 323 -2.16 38.41 7.05
CA LYS A 323 -1.97 38.94 5.69
C LYS A 323 -2.82 40.17 5.42
N ASP A 324 -4.07 40.18 5.88
CA ASP A 324 -4.96 41.34 5.73
C ASP A 324 -4.44 42.56 6.51
N VAL A 325 -3.95 42.36 7.73
CA VAL A 325 -3.31 43.42 8.53
C VAL A 325 -2.05 43.96 7.83
N LEU A 326 -1.21 43.09 7.25
CA LEU A 326 -0.03 43.52 6.50
C LEU A 326 -0.40 44.33 5.26
N LEU A 327 -1.42 43.90 4.50
CA LEU A 327 -1.94 44.64 3.36
C LEU A 327 -2.49 46.01 3.79
N MET A 328 -3.18 46.07 4.94
CA MET A 328 -3.67 47.32 5.50
C MET A 328 -2.51 48.25 5.87
N MET A 329 -1.49 47.75 6.55
CA MET A 329 -0.29 48.53 6.91
C MET A 329 0.48 49.00 5.68
N GLU A 330 0.59 48.18 4.62
CA GLU A 330 1.25 48.57 3.38
C GLU A 330 0.44 49.64 2.62
N SER A 331 -0.89 49.51 2.59
CA SER A 331 -1.78 50.53 2.02
C SER A 331 -1.70 51.86 2.79
N TRP A 332 -1.54 51.79 4.11
CA TRP A 332 -1.37 52.96 4.96
C TRP A 332 -0.02 53.62 4.71
N ARG A 333 1.07 52.84 4.68
CA ARG A 333 2.41 53.32 4.36
C ARG A 333 2.46 54.01 3.00
N ARG A 334 1.89 53.42 1.94
CA ARG A 334 1.84 54.04 0.60
C ARG A 334 1.07 55.36 0.61
N ARG A 335 -0.02 55.45 1.36
CA ARG A 335 -0.87 56.66 1.41
C ARG A 335 -0.28 57.80 2.25
N VAL A 336 0.46 57.46 3.31
CA VAL A 336 1.28 58.43 4.06
C VAL A 336 2.37 59.02 3.16
N ASP A 337 2.96 58.22 2.26
CA ASP A 337 3.96 58.67 1.30
C ASP A 337 3.37 59.60 0.22
N THR A 338 2.08 59.44 -0.14
CA THR A 338 1.36 60.31 -1.09
C THR A 338 0.62 61.51 -0.45
N GLY A 339 0.52 61.58 0.89
CA GLY A 339 -0.06 62.73 1.60
C GLY A 339 -1.59 62.78 1.69
N ASP A 340 -2.30 61.69 1.39
CA ASP A 340 -3.77 61.61 1.45
C ASP A 340 -4.28 61.27 2.87
N THR A 341 -5.37 61.90 3.30
CA THR A 341 -5.97 61.68 4.64
C THR A 341 -6.80 60.39 4.72
N ILE A 342 -6.73 59.72 5.87
CA ILE A 342 -7.30 58.40 6.15
C ILE A 342 -8.84 58.43 6.17
N ASN A 343 -9.50 57.59 5.36
CA ASN A 343 -10.96 57.36 5.42
C ASN A 343 -11.29 56.26 6.44
N LEU A 344 -12.29 56.53 7.29
CA LEU A 344 -12.77 55.62 8.35
C LEU A 344 -13.35 54.30 7.83
N ASP A 345 -13.82 54.27 6.59
CA ASP A 345 -14.44 53.09 5.97
C ASP A 345 -13.43 51.97 5.65
N ASP A 346 -12.17 52.30 5.41
CA ASP A 346 -11.11 51.30 5.14
C ASP A 346 -10.63 50.62 6.44
N LEU A 347 -10.61 51.37 7.54
CA LEU A 347 -10.34 50.84 8.88
C LEU A 347 -11.42 49.84 9.31
N ARG A 348 -12.65 50.06 8.85
CA ARG A 348 -13.77 49.16 9.08
C ARG A 348 -13.66 47.87 8.26
N MET A 349 -13.25 47.97 6.99
CA MET A 349 -12.99 46.79 6.16
C MET A 349 -11.83 45.93 6.68
N GLY A 350 -10.76 46.54 7.22
CA GLY A 350 -9.60 45.81 7.75
C GLY A 350 -9.80 45.18 9.13
N MET A 351 -10.74 45.70 9.94
CA MET A 351 -11.07 45.13 11.27
C MET A 351 -12.20 44.10 11.24
N GLY A 352 -12.83 43.87 10.08
CA GLY A 352 -13.93 42.92 9.95
C GLY A 352 -15.14 43.27 10.83
N LEU A 353 -15.50 44.56 10.92
CA LEU A 353 -16.64 45.10 11.70
C LEU A 353 -17.81 45.60 10.83
#